data_AF-A0A8D1PI97-F1
#
_entry.id   AF-A0A8D1PI97-F1
#
_cell.length_a   1.000
_cell.length_b   1.000
_cell.length_c   1.000
_cell.angle_alpha   90.00
_cell.angle_beta   90.00
_cell.angle_gamma   90.00
#
_symmetry.space_group_name_H-M   'P 1'
#
loop_
_entity.id
_entity.type
_entity.pdbx_description
1 polymer ?
#
loop_
_entity_poly.entity_id
_entity_poly.type
_entity_poly.pdbx_seq_one_letter_code
_entity_poly.pdbx_strand_id
1 'polypeptide(L)'
;MRISGLYLTRRVQWVGCQGSRAELRGYPCSLWKLFHTLTVRAGTHPDALDGTGFAGDPQAVLQVIRRYVRVFFGCKECAEHFEEMAEESMDSVRTADQAVLWLWRKHNVVNGRLAGHPSEDPKFPKVPWPTPDLCPACHEEIRGLPSWNEGQVLLFLKRHYGSDNLVDTYSEDLGGAGEGAPAEGEGPEWGRTSPEQPRGALGAEGLRVPSELPPGPHLSERWRQGPAADLGSLSGAEGRRGAEAAAAAAAFLGLGFSSLDMSLCVLLYVASSLFLMGMCCFFRLRSKRWKVRLHHPSV
;
A
#
# COMPACT_ATOMS: atom_id res chain seq x y z
N MET A 1 10.09 19.34 12.55
CA MET A 1 8.69 19.79 12.74
C MET A 1 8.29 19.52 14.18
N ARG A 2 7.88 20.53 14.94
CA ARG A 2 7.25 20.34 16.25
C ARG A 2 5.77 20.02 15.97
N ILE A 3 5.33 18.81 16.26
CA ILE A 3 3.91 18.44 16.17
C ILE A 3 3.30 18.81 17.52
N SER A 4 2.31 19.70 17.47
CA SER A 4 1.89 20.59 18.55
C SER A 4 1.32 19.86 19.78
N GLY A 5 2.02 19.95 20.91
CA GLY A 5 1.72 19.31 22.19
C GLY A 5 0.57 19.91 23.00
N LEU A 6 -0.55 20.25 22.35
CA LEU A 6 -1.79 20.70 23.01
C LEU A 6 -3.03 19.93 22.53
N TYR A 7 -3.06 19.49 21.27
CA TYR A 7 -4.15 18.68 20.70
C TYR A 7 -3.66 17.39 20.03
N LEU A 8 -2.35 17.27 19.81
CA LEU A 8 -1.71 16.10 19.22
C LEU A 8 -0.49 15.72 20.06
N THR A 9 -0.03 14.49 19.89
CA THR A 9 1.18 14.00 20.57
C THR A 9 2.43 14.78 20.13
N ARG A 10 3.38 14.96 21.04
CA ARG A 10 4.65 15.68 20.76
C ARG A 10 5.53 14.95 19.75
N ARG A 11 5.35 13.64 19.62
CA ARG A 11 6.08 12.75 18.71
C ARG A 11 5.09 11.94 17.90
N VAL A 12 5.50 11.61 16.68
CA VAL A 12 4.75 10.68 15.84
C VAL A 12 4.81 9.29 16.46
N GLN A 13 3.66 8.69 16.73
CA GLN A 13 3.53 7.32 17.18
C GLN A 13 2.67 6.53 16.20
N TRP A 14 3.24 5.49 15.59
CA TRP A 14 2.49 4.60 14.72
C TRP A 14 2.01 3.38 15.50
N VAL A 15 0.72 3.07 15.40
CA VAL A 15 0.13 1.83 15.93
C VAL A 15 -0.28 0.93 14.76
N GLY A 16 -1.47 1.13 14.19
CA GLY A 16 -1.94 0.33 13.04
C GLY A 16 -1.16 0.56 11.73
N CYS A 17 -0.32 1.60 11.66
CA CYS A 17 0.55 1.90 10.54
C CYS A 17 2.04 1.66 10.83
N GLN A 18 2.37 1.05 11.97
CA GLN A 18 3.75 0.70 12.30
C GLN A 18 4.30 -0.32 11.29
N GLY A 19 5.43 0.01 10.67
CA GLY A 19 6.19 -0.91 9.80
C GLY A 19 7.02 -1.91 10.60
N SER A 20 7.39 -3.01 9.95
CA SER A 20 8.39 -3.95 10.48
C SER A 20 9.80 -3.35 10.55
N ARG A 21 10.04 -2.29 9.77
CA ARG A 21 11.23 -1.43 9.80
C ARG A 21 10.81 0.04 9.78
N ALA A 22 11.71 0.93 10.18
CA ALA A 22 11.40 2.35 10.38
C ALA A 22 11.04 3.09 9.08
N GLU A 23 11.61 2.66 7.95
CA GLU A 23 11.40 3.22 6.62
C GLU A 23 10.12 2.73 5.94
N LEU A 24 9.43 1.73 6.52
CA LEU A 24 8.27 1.08 5.93
C LEU A 24 6.96 1.58 6.55
N ARG A 25 5.89 1.55 5.75
CA ARG A 25 4.51 1.92 6.14
C ARG A 25 4.41 3.36 6.65
N GLY A 26 4.27 3.58 7.95
CA GLY A 26 4.32 4.90 8.59
C GLY A 26 3.40 5.95 7.96
N TYR A 27 3.98 7.10 7.62
CA TYR A 27 3.26 8.27 7.13
C TYR A 27 2.41 8.01 5.86
N PRO A 28 2.91 7.35 4.80
CA PRO A 28 2.05 6.95 3.69
C PRO A 28 0.85 6.10 4.10
N CYS A 29 1.02 5.15 5.03
CA CYS A 29 -0.10 4.34 5.54
C CYS A 29 -1.13 5.20 6.28
N SER A 30 -0.69 6.10 7.16
CA SER A 30 -1.62 6.96 7.90
C SER A 30 -2.38 7.92 6.99
N LEU A 31 -1.73 8.40 5.93
CA LEU A 31 -2.35 9.30 4.97
C LEU A 31 -3.45 8.61 4.18
N TRP A 32 -3.23 7.38 3.72
CA TRP A 32 -4.30 6.57 3.11
C TRP A 32 -5.47 6.36 4.07
N LYS A 33 -5.21 6.01 5.34
CA LYS A 33 -6.28 5.87 6.34
C LYS A 33 -7.05 7.16 6.55
N LEU A 34 -6.36 8.30 6.64
CA LEU A 34 -6.98 9.61 6.76
C LEU A 34 -7.87 9.92 5.55
N PHE A 35 -7.38 9.71 4.34
CA PHE A 35 -8.14 9.96 3.11
C PHE A 35 -9.40 9.11 3.01
N HIS A 36 -9.32 7.81 3.33
CA HIS A 36 -10.51 6.94 3.40
C HIS A 36 -11.49 7.37 4.50
N THR A 37 -10.98 7.82 5.64
CA THR A 37 -11.81 8.37 6.73
C THR A 37 -12.54 9.64 6.30
N LEU A 38 -11.87 10.54 5.57
CA LEU A 38 -12.48 11.77 5.07
C LEU A 38 -13.57 11.50 4.02
N THR A 39 -13.34 10.56 3.08
CA THR A 39 -14.37 10.22 2.08
C THR A 39 -15.58 9.55 2.76
N VAL A 40 -15.35 8.63 3.70
CA VAL A 40 -16.43 7.99 4.47
C VAL A 40 -17.18 9.00 5.34
N ARG A 41 -16.48 9.95 5.97
CA ARG A 41 -17.12 10.99 6.78
C ARG A 41 -18.05 11.85 5.93
N ALA A 42 -17.59 12.33 4.77
CA ALA A 42 -18.42 13.09 3.85
C ALA A 42 -19.60 12.26 3.27
N GLY A 43 -19.41 10.96 3.02
CA GLY A 43 -20.47 10.08 2.52
C GLY A 43 -21.51 9.63 3.56
N THR A 44 -21.20 9.75 4.86
CA THR A 44 -22.12 9.39 5.96
C THR A 44 -22.75 10.60 6.63
N HIS A 45 -22.19 11.80 6.42
CA HIS A 45 -22.65 13.06 6.99
C HIS A 45 -22.73 14.12 5.88
N PRO A 46 -23.83 14.13 5.11
CA PRO A 46 -23.99 15.04 3.97
C PRO A 46 -23.90 16.53 4.33
N ASP A 47 -24.23 16.87 5.57
CA ASP A 47 -24.16 18.20 6.17
C ASP A 47 -22.74 18.62 6.59
N ALA A 48 -21.76 17.70 6.59
CA ALA A 48 -20.39 17.98 7.03
C ALA A 48 -19.67 19.04 6.17
N LEU A 49 -20.15 19.29 4.95
CA LEU A 49 -19.59 20.30 4.03
C LEU A 49 -20.43 21.58 3.96
N ASP A 50 -21.51 21.68 4.75
CA ASP A 50 -22.35 22.87 4.75
C ASP A 50 -21.57 24.11 5.20
N GLY A 51 -21.80 25.23 4.53
CA GLY A 51 -21.09 26.49 4.80
C GLY A 51 -19.62 26.53 4.36
N THR A 52 -19.07 25.45 3.78
CA THR A 52 -17.66 25.41 3.31
C THR A 52 -17.48 25.86 1.86
N GLY A 53 -18.58 26.03 1.10
CA GLY A 53 -18.56 26.24 -0.34
C GLY A 53 -18.48 24.95 -1.17
N PHE A 54 -18.36 23.79 -0.51
CA PHE A 54 -18.35 22.45 -1.13
C PHE A 54 -19.63 21.64 -0.87
N ALA A 55 -20.68 22.28 -0.37
CA ALA A 55 -21.95 21.63 -0.05
C ALA A 55 -22.53 20.96 -1.32
N GLY A 56 -22.86 19.68 -1.22
CA GLY A 56 -23.40 18.89 -2.32
C GLY A 56 -22.41 18.53 -3.44
N ASP A 57 -21.13 18.91 -3.36
CA ASP A 57 -20.12 18.49 -4.33
C ASP A 57 -19.57 17.08 -3.99
N PRO A 58 -19.91 16.04 -4.77
CA PRO A 58 -19.46 14.68 -4.51
C PRO A 58 -17.95 14.48 -4.68
N GLN A 59 -17.26 15.41 -5.36
CA GLN A 59 -15.82 15.31 -5.62
C GLN A 59 -14.97 16.15 -4.66
N ALA A 60 -15.57 17.00 -3.83
CA ALA A 60 -14.85 17.97 -3.00
C ALA A 60 -13.68 17.36 -2.22
N VAL A 61 -13.94 16.26 -1.49
CA VAL A 61 -12.91 15.58 -0.70
C VAL A 61 -11.81 15.00 -1.59
N LEU A 62 -12.17 14.37 -2.72
CA LEU A 62 -11.19 13.80 -3.65
C LEU A 62 -10.32 14.87 -4.31
N GLN A 63 -10.88 16.03 -4.65
CA GLN A 63 -10.14 17.15 -5.23
C GLN A 63 -9.18 17.76 -4.21
N VAL A 64 -9.59 17.88 -2.94
CA VAL A 64 -8.70 18.30 -1.85
C VAL A 64 -7.54 17.30 -1.67
N ILE A 65 -7.84 16.01 -1.66
CA ILE A 65 -6.82 14.94 -1.59
C ILE A 65 -5.86 15.03 -2.77
N ARG A 66 -6.37 15.11 -4.00
CA ARG A 66 -5.58 15.24 -5.23
C ARG A 66 -4.61 16.41 -5.14
N ARG A 67 -5.13 17.60 -4.77
CA ARG A 67 -4.31 18.80 -4.65
C ARG A 67 -3.28 18.69 -3.52
N TYR A 68 -3.65 18.11 -2.38
CA TYR A 68 -2.70 17.85 -1.29
C TYR A 68 -1.57 16.93 -1.74
N VAL A 69 -1.90 15.81 -2.39
CA VAL A 69 -0.92 14.84 -2.87
C VAL A 69 0.04 15.49 -3.88
N ARG A 70 -0.51 16.26 -4.82
CA ARG A 70 0.29 16.96 -5.84
C ARG A 70 1.26 18.00 -5.26
N VAL A 71 0.88 18.70 -4.19
CA VAL A 71 1.65 19.86 -3.67
C VAL A 71 2.54 19.50 -2.49
N PHE A 72 2.08 18.64 -1.58
CA PHE A 72 2.69 18.43 -0.26
C PHE A 72 3.21 17.01 -0.03
N PHE A 73 2.81 16.01 -0.82
CA PHE A 73 3.25 14.64 -0.57
C PHE A 73 4.72 14.45 -0.95
N GLY A 74 5.52 13.94 -0.02
CA GLY A 74 6.97 13.91 -0.16
C GLY A 74 7.50 13.01 -1.29
N CYS A 75 6.79 11.94 -1.61
CA CYS A 75 7.15 11.03 -2.71
C CYS A 75 6.58 11.54 -4.04
N LYS A 76 7.43 12.17 -4.86
CA LYS A 76 7.04 12.75 -6.16
C LYS A 76 6.50 11.70 -7.14
N GLU A 77 7.23 10.58 -7.30
CA GLU A 77 6.80 9.46 -8.15
C GLU A 77 5.44 8.89 -7.69
N CYS A 78 5.22 8.79 -6.38
CA CYS A 78 3.94 8.34 -5.85
C CYS A 78 2.81 9.32 -6.16
N ALA A 79 3.10 10.63 -6.14
CA ALA A 79 2.15 11.69 -6.45
C ALA A 79 1.79 11.72 -7.94
N GLU A 80 2.77 11.54 -8.83
CA GLU A 80 2.56 11.43 -10.28
C GLU A 80 1.62 10.28 -10.61
N HIS A 81 1.88 9.08 -10.07
CA HIS A 81 1.00 7.94 -10.23
C HIS A 81 -0.42 8.17 -9.69
N PHE A 82 -0.58 8.94 -8.60
CA PHE A 82 -1.91 9.28 -8.08
C PHE A 82 -2.64 10.27 -9.01
N GLU A 83 -1.90 11.24 -9.55
CA GLU A 83 -2.43 12.22 -10.51
C GLU A 83 -2.90 11.54 -11.79
N GLU A 84 -2.15 10.58 -12.34
CA GLU A 84 -2.56 9.80 -13.51
C GLU A 84 -3.90 9.08 -13.28
N MET A 85 -4.04 8.39 -12.14
CA MET A 85 -5.30 7.72 -11.78
C MET A 85 -6.46 8.71 -11.59
N ALA A 86 -6.16 9.91 -11.08
CA ALA A 86 -7.13 10.99 -10.90
C ALA A 86 -7.60 11.57 -12.23
N GLU A 87 -6.68 11.87 -13.16
CA GLU A 87 -6.99 12.34 -14.51
C GLU A 87 -7.79 11.32 -15.32
N GLU A 88 -7.53 10.03 -15.12
CA GLU A 88 -8.22 8.94 -15.83
C GLU A 88 -9.74 8.88 -15.53
N SER A 89 -10.16 9.19 -14.29
CA SER A 89 -11.52 8.79 -13.87
C SER A 89 -12.13 9.53 -12.68
N MET A 90 -11.43 10.43 -11.99
CA MET A 90 -11.99 11.13 -10.82
C MET A 90 -13.17 12.04 -11.22
N ASP A 91 -13.10 12.62 -12.41
CA ASP A 91 -14.12 13.45 -13.02
C ASP A 91 -15.44 12.72 -13.28
N SER A 92 -15.46 11.37 -13.24
CA SER A 92 -16.65 10.52 -13.40
C SER A 92 -17.42 10.29 -12.10
N VAL A 93 -16.89 10.71 -10.95
CA VAL A 93 -17.54 10.54 -9.64
C VAL A 93 -18.72 11.51 -9.50
N ARG A 94 -19.91 10.97 -9.19
CA ARG A 94 -21.18 11.72 -9.11
C ARG A 94 -21.85 11.67 -7.74
N THR A 95 -21.42 10.78 -6.84
CA THR A 95 -21.96 10.67 -5.48
C THR A 95 -20.84 10.52 -4.46
N ALA A 96 -21.12 10.86 -3.20
CA ALA A 96 -20.14 10.66 -2.12
C ALA A 96 -19.79 9.17 -1.92
N ASP A 97 -20.75 8.27 -2.13
CA ASP A 97 -20.51 6.81 -2.08
C ASP A 97 -19.61 6.34 -3.23
N GLN A 98 -19.79 6.91 -4.43
CA GLN A 98 -18.85 6.69 -5.52
C GLN A 98 -17.46 7.23 -5.20
N ALA A 99 -17.35 8.33 -4.45
CA ALA A 99 -16.05 8.86 -4.03
C ALA A 99 -15.31 7.92 -3.06
N VAL A 100 -16.05 7.33 -2.10
CA VAL A 100 -15.55 6.28 -1.20
C VAL A 100 -15.03 5.08 -2.01
N LEU A 101 -15.85 4.56 -2.93
CA LEU A 101 -15.47 3.42 -3.76
C LEU A 101 -14.33 3.75 -4.74
N TRP A 102 -14.30 4.96 -5.31
CA TRP A 102 -13.24 5.37 -6.23
C TRP A 102 -11.87 5.32 -5.55
N LEU A 103 -11.76 5.89 -4.35
CA LEU A 103 -10.52 5.90 -3.60
C LEU A 103 -10.09 4.47 -3.22
N TRP A 104 -11.05 3.62 -2.83
CA TRP A 104 -10.82 2.21 -2.54
C TRP A 104 -10.30 1.45 -3.76
N ARG A 105 -10.94 1.59 -4.94
CA ARG A 105 -10.51 0.93 -6.18
C ARG A 105 -9.10 1.36 -6.55
N LYS A 106 -8.81 2.66 -6.57
CA LYS A 106 -7.48 3.17 -6.93
C LYS A 106 -6.42 2.76 -5.91
N HIS A 107 -6.75 2.68 -4.61
CA HIS A 107 -5.82 2.14 -3.62
C HIS A 107 -5.50 0.65 -3.87
N ASN A 108 -6.48 -0.15 -4.33
CA ASN A 108 -6.23 -1.53 -4.73
C ASN A 108 -5.42 -1.67 -6.02
N VAL A 109 -5.55 -0.74 -6.97
CA VAL A 109 -4.63 -0.66 -8.13
C VAL A 109 -3.20 -0.44 -7.65
N VAL A 110 -3.00 0.48 -6.70
CA VAL A 110 -1.68 0.73 -6.08
C VAL A 110 -1.17 -0.51 -5.34
N ASN A 111 -2.02 -1.22 -4.59
CA ASN A 111 -1.63 -2.47 -3.94
C ASN A 111 -1.17 -3.51 -4.95
N GLY A 112 -1.91 -3.70 -6.05
CA GLY A 112 -1.55 -4.63 -7.12
C GLY A 112 -0.19 -4.29 -7.74
N ARG A 113 0.09 -3.01 -8.01
CA ARG A 113 1.38 -2.56 -8.55
C ARG A 113 2.54 -2.75 -7.57
N LEU A 114 2.30 -2.54 -6.27
CA LEU A 114 3.34 -2.59 -5.24
C LEU A 114 3.55 -3.99 -4.63
N ALA A 115 2.74 -4.99 -5.01
CA ALA A 115 2.91 -6.36 -4.55
C ALA A 115 4.26 -6.93 -5.02
N GLY A 116 5.07 -7.42 -4.08
CA GLY A 116 6.42 -7.91 -4.33
C GLY A 116 7.47 -6.83 -4.64
N HIS A 117 7.09 -5.54 -4.58
CA HIS A 117 8.03 -4.44 -4.82
C HIS A 117 9.05 -4.33 -3.68
N PRO A 118 10.31 -3.90 -3.90
CA PRO A 118 11.30 -3.75 -2.83
C PRO A 118 10.92 -2.80 -1.69
N SER A 119 9.93 -1.93 -1.90
CA SER A 119 9.37 -1.03 -0.86
C SER A 119 8.21 -1.66 -0.07
N GLU A 120 7.79 -2.87 -0.41
CA GLU A 120 6.79 -3.64 0.32
C GLU A 120 7.34 -4.06 1.67
N ASP A 121 6.49 -3.96 2.71
CA ASP A 121 6.84 -4.47 4.02
C ASP A 121 6.61 -5.99 4.07
N PRO A 122 7.64 -6.81 4.35
CA PRO A 122 7.48 -8.27 4.35
C PRO A 122 6.46 -8.79 5.36
N LYS A 123 6.16 -8.03 6.43
CA LYS A 123 5.13 -8.41 7.42
C LYS A 123 3.73 -7.90 7.06
N PHE A 124 3.61 -7.07 6.03
CA PHE A 124 2.35 -6.48 5.57
C PHE A 124 2.29 -6.48 4.04
N PRO A 125 2.22 -7.67 3.41
CA PRO A 125 2.19 -7.79 1.96
C PRO A 125 0.96 -7.08 1.37
N LYS A 126 1.12 -6.53 0.17
CA LYS A 126 0.07 -5.91 -0.61
C LYS A 126 -0.82 -7.00 -1.18
N VAL A 127 -2.07 -6.93 -0.81
CA VAL A 127 -3.13 -7.83 -1.29
C VAL A 127 -4.33 -6.99 -1.69
N PRO A 128 -5.21 -7.52 -2.55
CA PRO A 128 -6.52 -6.92 -2.73
C PRO A 128 -7.22 -6.82 -1.36
N TRP A 129 -7.66 -5.61 -1.01
CA TRP A 129 -8.20 -5.29 0.30
C TRP A 129 -9.68 -4.85 0.19
N PRO A 130 -10.58 -5.27 1.09
CA PRO A 130 -10.35 -6.17 2.22
C PRO A 130 -10.03 -7.60 1.77
N THR A 131 -9.38 -8.37 2.65
CA THR A 131 -9.20 -9.80 2.43
C THR A 131 -10.51 -10.56 2.74
N PRO A 132 -10.67 -11.79 2.22
CA PRO A 132 -11.85 -12.61 2.53
C PRO A 132 -12.06 -12.83 4.03
N ASP A 133 -10.99 -12.91 4.82
CA ASP A 133 -11.09 -13.04 6.28
C ASP A 133 -11.65 -11.79 6.97
N LEU A 134 -11.44 -10.60 6.38
CA LEU A 134 -11.94 -9.32 6.90
C LEU A 134 -13.38 -9.03 6.45
N CYS A 135 -13.72 -9.41 5.21
CA CYS A 135 -15.07 -9.21 4.68
C CYS A 135 -15.43 -10.30 3.67
N PRO A 136 -15.89 -11.48 4.13
CA PRO A 136 -16.28 -12.56 3.21
C PRO A 136 -17.36 -12.12 2.21
N ALA A 137 -18.33 -11.33 2.67
CA ALA A 137 -19.43 -10.82 1.85
C ALA A 137 -18.99 -9.82 0.77
N CYS A 138 -17.78 -9.24 0.87
CA CYS A 138 -17.23 -8.34 -0.13
C CYS A 138 -16.78 -9.08 -1.40
N HIS A 139 -16.59 -10.39 -1.32
CA HIS A 139 -16.10 -11.21 -2.42
C HIS A 139 -17.23 -12.08 -2.99
N GLU A 140 -17.30 -12.12 -4.31
CA GLU A 140 -18.24 -12.97 -5.03
C GLU A 140 -17.55 -13.58 -6.26
N GLU A 141 -18.26 -14.47 -6.94
CA GLU A 141 -17.75 -15.16 -8.13
C GLU A 141 -18.74 -14.95 -9.28
N ILE A 142 -18.27 -14.31 -10.35
CA ILE A 142 -19.08 -14.07 -11.56
C ILE A 142 -18.48 -14.89 -12.68
N ARG A 143 -19.24 -15.87 -13.19
CA ARG A 143 -18.79 -16.79 -14.27
C ARG A 143 -17.48 -17.52 -13.97
N GLY A 144 -17.28 -17.93 -12.72
CA GLY A 144 -16.06 -18.63 -12.32
C GLY A 144 -14.87 -17.72 -12.01
N LEU A 145 -15.05 -16.40 -12.04
CA LEU A 145 -13.99 -15.41 -11.81
C LEU A 145 -14.23 -14.64 -10.51
N PRO A 146 -13.19 -14.45 -9.68
CA PRO A 146 -13.28 -13.60 -8.51
C PRO A 146 -13.73 -12.18 -8.87
N SER A 147 -14.74 -11.68 -8.15
CA SER A 147 -15.32 -10.36 -8.33
C SER A 147 -15.59 -9.72 -6.96
N TRP A 148 -15.82 -8.41 -6.97
CA TRP A 148 -16.19 -7.64 -5.79
C TRP A 148 -17.68 -7.38 -5.76
N ASN A 149 -18.30 -7.66 -4.61
CA ASN A 149 -19.62 -7.13 -4.30
C ASN A 149 -19.47 -5.70 -3.78
N GLU A 150 -19.51 -4.71 -4.68
CA GLU A 150 -19.22 -3.32 -4.32
C GLU A 150 -20.20 -2.73 -3.28
N GLY A 151 -21.43 -3.24 -3.21
CA GLY A 151 -22.39 -2.86 -2.17
C GLY A 151 -21.92 -3.28 -0.78
N GLN A 152 -21.45 -4.53 -0.64
CA GLN A 152 -20.88 -5.02 0.61
C GLN A 152 -19.54 -4.36 0.94
N VAL A 153 -18.71 -4.06 -0.07
CA VAL A 153 -17.49 -3.27 0.10
C VAL A 153 -17.81 -1.89 0.66
N LEU A 154 -18.79 -1.17 0.10
CA LEU A 154 -19.18 0.15 0.59
C LEU A 154 -19.65 0.11 2.04
N LEU A 155 -20.48 -0.86 2.40
CA LEU A 155 -20.92 -1.08 3.78
C LEU A 155 -19.74 -1.34 4.72
N PHE A 156 -18.82 -2.20 4.30
CA PHE A 156 -17.60 -2.49 5.05
C PHE A 156 -16.72 -1.24 5.22
N LEU A 157 -16.50 -0.45 4.17
CA LEU A 157 -15.70 0.79 4.22
C LEU A 157 -16.31 1.81 5.19
N LYS A 158 -17.62 2.02 5.12
CA LYS A 158 -18.34 2.95 6.01
C LYS A 158 -18.23 2.52 7.48
N ARG A 159 -18.26 1.22 7.75
CA ARG A 159 -18.04 0.68 9.10
C ARG A 159 -16.57 0.77 9.53
N HIS A 160 -15.64 0.39 8.66
CA HIS A 160 -14.22 0.30 8.97
C HIS A 160 -13.57 1.67 9.21
N TYR A 161 -13.98 2.68 8.45
CA TYR A 161 -13.49 4.06 8.58
C TYR A 161 -14.50 4.99 9.28
N GLY A 162 -15.54 4.42 9.91
CA GLY A 162 -16.47 5.15 10.75
C GLY A 162 -15.88 5.49 12.12
N SER A 163 -16.48 6.47 12.80
CA SER A 163 -16.04 6.91 14.14
C SER A 163 -16.03 5.78 15.16
N ASP A 164 -16.99 4.85 15.06
CA ASP A 164 -17.16 3.75 16.02
C ASP A 164 -16.04 2.71 15.96
N ASN A 165 -15.18 2.77 14.94
CA ASN A 165 -14.03 1.87 14.77
C ASN A 165 -12.68 2.56 15.08
N LEU A 166 -12.71 3.76 15.69
CA LEU A 166 -11.51 4.44 16.19
C LEU A 166 -11.18 3.93 17.61
N VAL A 167 -9.88 3.76 17.89
CA VAL A 167 -9.36 3.33 19.19
C VAL A 167 -8.52 4.46 19.77
N ASP A 168 -9.06 5.14 20.79
CA ASP A 168 -8.45 6.35 21.37
C ASP A 168 -7.38 6.08 22.43
N THR A 169 -7.10 4.81 22.74
CA THR A 169 -6.13 4.39 23.77
C THR A 169 -4.73 4.98 23.59
N TYR A 170 -4.39 5.45 22.38
CA TYR A 170 -3.07 5.98 22.03
C TYR A 170 -3.11 7.48 21.65
N SER A 171 -4.21 8.17 21.91
CA SER A 171 -4.42 9.57 21.52
C SER A 171 -3.84 10.57 22.53
N GLU A 172 -3.51 10.13 23.75
CA GLU A 172 -2.92 10.96 24.80
C GLU A 172 -1.40 10.77 24.88
N ASP A 173 -0.67 11.88 25.04
CA ASP A 173 0.76 11.84 25.37
C ASP A 173 0.84 11.35 26.82
N LEU A 174 1.16 10.06 27.03
CA LEU A 174 1.48 9.52 28.36
C LEU A 174 2.71 10.29 28.85
N GLY A 175 2.45 11.42 29.52
CA GLY A 175 3.45 12.34 30.01
C GLY A 175 4.53 11.54 30.73
N GLY A 176 5.78 11.69 30.28
CA GLY A 176 6.90 11.01 30.89
C GLY A 176 6.90 11.25 32.39
N ALA A 177 6.61 10.21 33.16
CA ALA A 177 7.04 10.13 34.55
C ALA A 177 8.58 10.09 34.51
N GLY A 178 9.23 11.26 34.54
CA GLY A 178 10.69 11.30 34.41
C GLY A 178 11.36 12.68 34.26
N GLU A 179 10.67 13.80 34.46
CA GLU A 179 11.33 15.11 34.56
C GLU A 179 10.80 15.85 35.79
N GLY A 180 11.41 15.60 36.94
CA GLY A 180 11.04 16.24 38.20
C GLY A 180 11.68 15.62 39.43
N ALA A 181 12.98 15.40 39.43
CA ALA A 181 13.75 15.20 40.67
C ALA A 181 14.72 16.38 40.82
N PRO A 182 14.58 17.24 41.85
CA PRO A 182 15.59 18.24 42.15
C PRO A 182 16.87 17.54 42.60
N ALA A 183 18.01 18.06 42.14
CA ALA A 183 19.31 17.73 42.67
C ALA A 183 19.44 18.30 44.09
N GLU A 184 19.56 17.43 45.09
CA GLU A 184 20.17 17.77 46.37
C GLU A 184 21.17 16.67 46.76
N GLY A 185 22.34 17.13 47.22
CA GLY A 185 23.52 16.33 47.43
C GLY A 185 23.62 15.64 48.79
N GLU A 186 24.76 14.96 48.92
CA GLU A 186 25.38 14.40 50.13
C GLU A 186 24.75 13.12 50.73
N GLY A 187 25.50 12.02 50.64
CA GLY A 187 25.42 10.92 51.62
C GLY A 187 26.23 11.25 52.89
N PRO A 188 26.33 10.37 53.92
CA PRO A 188 26.20 8.91 53.80
C PRO A 188 25.50 8.16 54.96
N GLU A 189 25.25 6.87 54.68
CA GLU A 189 25.37 5.68 55.55
C GLU A 189 24.34 5.28 56.64
N TRP A 190 23.87 4.03 56.41
CA TRP A 190 23.71 2.89 57.34
C TRP A 190 22.48 2.80 58.26
N GLY A 191 21.74 1.70 58.08
CA GLY A 191 21.21 0.94 59.23
C GLY A 191 19.76 0.47 59.16
N ARG A 192 19.59 -0.76 58.67
CA ARG A 192 18.79 -1.88 59.24
C ARG A 192 17.31 -1.68 59.67
N THR A 193 16.56 -2.77 59.36
CA THR A 193 15.40 -3.38 60.05
C THR A 193 13.97 -2.89 59.76
N SER A 194 13.21 -3.74 59.05
CA SER A 194 11.76 -4.03 59.26
C SER A 194 11.56 -4.73 60.63
N PRO A 195 10.35 -4.83 61.24
CA PRO A 195 9.02 -5.26 60.72
C PRO A 195 7.88 -4.27 61.13
N GLU A 196 6.59 -4.35 60.78
CA GLU A 196 5.63 -5.46 60.74
C GLU A 196 4.30 -5.00 60.08
N GLN A 197 3.50 -5.97 59.63
CA GLN A 197 2.26 -6.00 58.82
C GLN A 197 0.97 -5.67 59.64
N PRO A 198 -0.28 -6.02 59.22
CA PRO A 198 -1.04 -5.82 57.95
C PRO A 198 -2.54 -5.44 58.18
N ARG A 199 -3.27 -4.93 57.17
CA ARG A 199 -4.73 -5.18 56.91
C ARG A 199 -5.03 -4.77 55.45
N GLY A 200 -5.75 -5.48 54.60
CA GLY A 200 -6.48 -6.74 54.68
C GLY A 200 -6.81 -7.21 53.26
N ALA A 201 -6.99 -8.51 53.11
CA ALA A 201 -7.23 -9.21 51.86
C ALA A 201 -8.72 -9.40 51.58
N LEU A 202 -9.14 -9.11 50.35
CA LEU A 202 -10.29 -9.65 49.60
C LEU A 202 -9.88 -9.44 48.13
N GLY A 203 -9.85 -10.37 47.19
CA GLY A 203 -10.34 -11.73 47.07
C GLY A 203 -10.18 -12.00 45.57
N ALA A 204 -9.27 -12.89 45.20
CA ALA A 204 -8.98 -13.22 43.81
C ALA A 204 -10.05 -14.19 43.30
N GLU A 205 -10.84 -13.77 42.31
CA GLU A 205 -11.55 -14.69 41.43
C GLU A 205 -10.83 -14.67 40.09
N GLY A 206 -10.06 -15.74 39.85
CA GLY A 206 -9.34 -15.95 38.62
C GLY A 206 -10.26 -16.54 37.56
N LEU A 207 -10.52 -15.78 36.50
CA LEU A 207 -11.01 -16.34 35.25
C LEU A 207 -9.82 -16.58 34.32
N ARG A 208 -9.31 -17.82 34.36
CA ARG A 208 -8.41 -18.37 33.34
C ARG A 208 -9.14 -18.37 32.01
N VAL A 209 -8.66 -17.57 31.05
CA VAL A 209 -9.03 -17.73 29.63
C VAL A 209 -8.03 -18.70 29.01
N PRO A 210 -8.46 -19.85 28.45
CA PRO A 210 -7.55 -20.71 27.71
C PRO A 210 -7.13 -20.02 26.40
N SER A 211 -5.86 -19.64 26.31
CA SER A 211 -5.14 -19.63 25.03
C SER A 211 -5.05 -21.06 24.57
N GLU A 212 -5.74 -21.42 23.47
CA GLU A 212 -5.28 -22.37 22.44
C GLU A 212 -6.20 -22.22 21.21
N LEU A 213 -5.73 -21.49 20.20
CA LEU A 213 -6.30 -21.50 18.85
C LEU A 213 -5.57 -22.60 18.06
N PRO A 214 -6.29 -23.56 17.42
CA PRO A 214 -5.65 -24.65 16.70
C PRO A 214 -5.01 -24.17 15.39
N PRO A 215 -3.94 -24.85 14.90
CA PRO A 215 -3.26 -24.46 13.67
C PRO A 215 -4.13 -24.77 12.45
N GLY A 216 -4.42 -23.74 11.65
CA GLY A 216 -5.13 -23.89 10.38
C GLY A 216 -4.29 -24.65 9.34
N PRO A 217 -4.91 -25.44 8.45
CA PRO A 217 -4.18 -26.25 7.49
C PRO A 217 -3.51 -25.39 6.41
N HIS A 218 -2.25 -25.71 6.18
CA HIS A 218 -1.38 -25.21 5.13
C HIS A 218 -1.96 -25.55 3.74
N LEU A 219 -2.65 -24.59 3.11
CA LEU A 219 -3.10 -24.69 1.71
C LEU A 219 -2.41 -23.61 0.85
N SER A 220 -1.08 -23.60 0.88
CA SER A 220 -0.25 -22.76 -0.01
C SER A 220 0.22 -23.49 -1.27
N GLU A 221 -0.18 -24.75 -1.51
CA GLU A 221 0.36 -25.55 -2.61
C GLU A 221 -0.60 -25.77 -3.80
N ARG A 222 -1.83 -25.25 -3.78
CA ARG A 222 -2.83 -25.58 -4.81
C ARG A 222 -2.78 -24.73 -6.09
N TRP A 223 -1.93 -23.72 -6.19
CA TRP A 223 -1.83 -22.86 -7.39
C TRP A 223 -0.65 -23.17 -8.31
N ARG A 224 -0.01 -24.34 -8.18
CA ARG A 224 1.17 -24.72 -9.00
C ARG A 224 0.97 -25.86 -10.01
N GLN A 225 -0.25 -26.34 -10.24
CA GLN A 225 -0.48 -27.43 -11.19
C GLN A 225 -1.73 -27.17 -12.03
N GLY A 226 -1.53 -26.73 -13.28
CA GLY A 226 -2.58 -26.71 -14.31
C GLY A 226 -2.78 -28.12 -14.88
N PRO A 227 -4.01 -28.55 -15.21
CA PRO A 227 -4.22 -29.87 -15.76
C PRO A 227 -3.98 -29.89 -17.27
N ALA A 228 -3.28 -30.94 -17.70
CA ALA A 228 -3.33 -31.44 -19.07
C ALA A 228 -4.76 -31.91 -19.38
N ALA A 229 -5.31 -31.47 -20.52
CA ALA A 229 -6.58 -31.97 -21.03
C ALA A 229 -6.40 -32.50 -22.45
N ASP A 230 -6.99 -33.68 -22.59
CA ASP A 230 -6.91 -34.67 -23.64
C ASP A 230 -7.63 -34.25 -24.93
N LEU A 231 -7.21 -34.85 -26.04
CA LEU A 231 -7.81 -34.73 -27.37
C LEU A 231 -9.22 -35.36 -27.38
N GLY A 232 -10.21 -34.66 -27.92
CA GLY A 232 -11.52 -35.29 -28.19
C GLY A 232 -12.62 -34.40 -28.77
N SER A 233 -12.54 -34.13 -30.08
CA SER A 233 -13.66 -34.03 -31.03
C SER A 233 -14.93 -33.23 -30.66
N LEU A 234 -15.10 -32.04 -31.25
CA LEU A 234 -16.36 -31.64 -31.90
C LEU A 234 -16.05 -30.76 -33.12
N SER A 235 -16.25 -31.34 -34.31
CA SER A 235 -16.17 -30.69 -35.62
C SER A 235 -17.53 -30.12 -36.02
N GLY A 236 -17.54 -28.96 -36.68
CA GLY A 236 -18.51 -28.70 -37.73
C GLY A 236 -19.32 -27.41 -37.66
N ALA A 237 -18.67 -26.25 -37.65
CA ALA A 237 -19.29 -25.01 -38.17
C ALA A 237 -18.30 -23.85 -38.42
N GLU A 238 -17.13 -23.81 -37.78
CA GLU A 238 -16.21 -22.65 -37.83
C GLU A 238 -15.14 -22.69 -38.93
N GLY A 239 -15.12 -23.74 -39.77
CA GLY A 239 -14.04 -23.97 -40.75
C GLY A 239 -13.98 -22.99 -41.94
N ARG A 240 -15.02 -22.20 -42.21
CA ARG A 240 -15.06 -21.30 -43.38
C ARG A 240 -14.59 -19.87 -43.11
N ARG A 241 -14.72 -19.35 -41.88
CA ARG A 241 -14.20 -18.01 -41.51
C ARG A 241 -12.72 -18.01 -41.14
N GLY A 242 -12.20 -19.14 -40.66
CA GLY A 242 -10.77 -19.27 -40.31
C GLY A 242 -9.84 -19.31 -41.52
N ALA A 243 -10.30 -19.83 -42.66
CA ALA A 243 -9.49 -19.92 -43.88
C ALA A 243 -9.23 -18.55 -44.53
N GLU A 244 -10.21 -17.64 -44.51
CA GLU A 244 -10.03 -16.27 -45.03
C GLU A 244 -9.15 -15.41 -44.11
N ALA A 245 -9.24 -15.59 -42.79
CA ALA A 245 -8.38 -14.91 -41.82
C ALA A 245 -6.92 -15.39 -41.89
N ALA A 246 -6.70 -16.69 -42.11
CA ALA A 246 -5.36 -17.26 -42.29
C ALA A 246 -4.71 -16.83 -43.62
N ALA A 247 -5.49 -16.71 -44.70
CA ALA A 247 -5.02 -16.18 -45.98
C ALA A 247 -4.69 -14.67 -45.90
N ALA A 248 -5.50 -13.90 -45.16
CA ALA A 248 -5.22 -12.48 -44.89
C ALA A 248 -3.97 -12.29 -44.01
N ALA A 249 -3.78 -13.14 -42.99
CA ALA A 249 -2.57 -13.12 -42.15
C ALA A 249 -1.30 -13.52 -42.94
N ALA A 250 -1.41 -14.48 -43.87
CA ALA A 250 -0.32 -14.84 -44.77
C ALA A 250 0.02 -13.72 -45.77
N ALA A 251 -0.98 -12.95 -46.22
CA ALA A 251 -0.77 -11.77 -47.05
C ALA A 251 -0.14 -10.59 -46.27
N PHE A 252 -0.47 -10.41 -44.99
CA PHE A 252 0.14 -9.40 -44.11
C PHE A 252 1.58 -9.72 -43.71
N LEU A 253 1.96 -11.00 -43.68
CA LEU A 253 3.36 -11.44 -43.50
C LEU A 253 4.17 -11.42 -44.81
N GLY A 254 3.51 -11.20 -45.95
CA GLY A 254 4.12 -11.17 -47.29
C GLY A 254 4.47 -9.78 -47.83
N LEU A 255 4.20 -8.70 -47.08
CA LEU A 255 4.49 -7.33 -47.50
C LEU A 255 5.77 -6.78 -46.84
N GLY A 256 6.90 -7.13 -47.44
CA GLY A 256 8.05 -6.23 -47.65
C GLY A 256 8.85 -5.77 -46.42
N PHE A 257 9.72 -6.64 -45.90
CA PHE A 257 10.97 -6.18 -45.29
C PHE A 257 12.11 -6.52 -46.24
N SER A 258 12.78 -5.49 -46.76
CA SER A 258 13.93 -5.70 -47.64
C SER A 258 15.11 -6.23 -46.82
N SER A 259 16.03 -6.96 -47.43
CA SER A 259 17.29 -7.39 -46.80
C SER A 259 18.12 -6.22 -46.22
N LEU A 260 17.82 -5.01 -46.66
CA LEU A 260 18.32 -3.74 -46.11
C LEU A 260 17.81 -3.45 -44.69
N ASP A 261 16.55 -3.75 -44.36
CA ASP A 261 15.98 -3.47 -43.02
C ASP A 261 16.50 -4.45 -41.97
N MET A 262 16.72 -5.71 -42.35
CA MET A 262 17.32 -6.70 -41.47
C MET A 262 18.81 -6.43 -41.25
N SER A 263 19.54 -5.99 -42.29
CA SER A 263 20.94 -5.60 -42.12
C SER A 263 21.09 -4.31 -41.31
N LEU A 264 20.19 -3.33 -41.47
CA LEU A 264 20.13 -2.13 -40.65
C LEU A 264 19.84 -2.46 -39.18
N CYS A 265 18.90 -3.37 -38.91
CA CYS A 265 18.58 -3.83 -37.56
C CYS A 265 19.80 -4.46 -36.88
N VAL A 266 20.51 -5.36 -37.58
CA VAL A 266 21.73 -6.00 -37.06
C VAL A 266 22.84 -4.97 -36.85
N LEU A 267 23.03 -4.01 -37.77
CA LEU A 267 24.03 -2.95 -37.62
C LEU A 267 23.72 -2.03 -36.42
N LEU A 268 22.46 -1.63 -36.24
CA LEU A 268 22.03 -0.82 -35.09
C LEU A 268 22.17 -1.59 -33.77
N TYR A 269 21.90 -2.90 -33.78
CA TYR A 269 22.10 -3.75 -32.61
C TYR A 269 23.58 -3.89 -32.23
N VAL A 270 24.47 -4.09 -33.21
CA VAL A 270 25.92 -4.16 -32.98
C VAL A 270 26.45 -2.81 -32.52
N ALA A 271 26.03 -1.70 -33.15
CA ALA A 271 26.45 -0.35 -32.76
C ALA A 271 26.01 0.01 -31.33
N SER A 272 24.77 -0.30 -30.95
CA SER A 272 24.28 -0.08 -29.58
C SER A 272 25.01 -0.95 -28.56
N SER A 273 25.29 -2.22 -28.90
CA SER A 273 26.07 -3.12 -28.05
C SER A 273 27.51 -2.60 -27.82
N LEU A 274 28.18 -2.14 -28.88
CA LEU A 274 29.53 -1.56 -28.78
C LEU A 274 29.53 -0.25 -27.99
N PHE A 275 28.50 0.58 -28.14
CA PHE A 275 28.33 1.81 -27.38
C PHE A 275 28.15 1.53 -25.88
N LEU A 276 27.29 0.57 -25.51
CA LEU A 276 27.11 0.14 -24.13
C LEU A 276 28.38 -0.45 -23.53
N MET A 277 29.13 -1.25 -24.29
CA MET A 277 30.44 -1.76 -23.87
C MET A 277 31.46 -0.64 -23.68
N GLY A 278 31.47 0.37 -24.56
CA GLY A 278 32.31 1.57 -24.43
C GLY A 278 31.98 2.38 -23.17
N MET A 279 30.71 2.64 -22.91
CA MET A 279 30.26 3.31 -21.68
C MET A 279 30.63 2.50 -20.43
N CYS A 280 30.41 1.18 -20.45
CA CYS A 280 30.80 0.30 -19.35
C CYS A 280 32.31 0.36 -19.10
N CYS A 281 33.14 0.25 -20.14
CA CYS A 281 34.59 0.38 -20.03
C CYS A 281 34.99 1.76 -19.50
N PHE A 282 34.39 2.85 -20.00
CA PHE A 282 34.65 4.21 -19.52
C PHE A 282 34.30 4.37 -18.04
N PHE A 283 33.14 3.88 -17.58
CA PHE A 283 32.76 3.91 -16.18
C PHE A 283 33.65 3.03 -15.31
N ARG A 284 34.08 1.86 -15.80
CA ARG A 284 35.04 0.99 -15.09
C ARG A 284 36.43 1.64 -15.00
N LEU A 285 36.91 2.30 -16.05
CA LEU A 285 38.17 3.03 -16.07
C LEU A 285 38.11 4.29 -15.21
N ARG A 286 36.98 5.03 -15.22
CA ARG A 286 36.75 6.17 -14.33
C ARG A 286 36.65 5.74 -12.87
N SER A 287 35.95 4.64 -12.58
CA SER A 287 35.85 4.09 -11.23
C SER A 287 37.23 3.67 -10.70
N LYS A 288 38.06 3.03 -11.54
CA LYS A 288 39.47 2.73 -11.20
C LYS A 288 40.29 4.01 -10.96
N ARG A 289 40.18 5.02 -11.82
CA ARG A 289 40.84 6.33 -11.65
C ARG A 289 40.34 7.11 -10.42
N TRP A 290 39.12 6.84 -9.96
CA TRP A 290 38.58 7.45 -8.74
C TRP A 290 39.09 6.73 -7.49
N LYS A 291 39.19 5.38 -7.53
CA LYS A 291 39.85 4.59 -6.47
C LYS A 291 41.32 4.94 -6.28
N VAL A 292 42.07 5.17 -7.37
CA VAL A 292 43.48 5.61 -7.29
C VAL A 292 43.59 7.01 -6.66
N ARG A 293 42.63 7.91 -6.91
CA ARG A 293 42.63 9.27 -6.32
C ARG A 293 42.32 9.30 -4.82
N LEU A 294 41.64 8.29 -4.30
CA LEU A 294 41.31 8.14 -2.86
C LEU A 294 42.39 7.36 -2.08
N HIS A 295 43.46 6.88 -2.74
CA HIS A 295 44.57 6.15 -2.11
C HIS A 295 45.92 6.87 -2.21
N HIS A 296 45.93 8.16 -2.59
CA HIS A 296 47.13 8.96 -2.43
C HIS A 296 47.21 9.39 -0.95
N PRO A 297 48.22 8.96 -0.18
CA PRO A 297 48.42 9.46 1.17
C PRO A 297 48.90 10.90 1.06
N SER A 298 48.28 11.77 1.85
CA SER A 298 48.84 13.04 2.27
C SER A 298 50.19 12.81 2.94
N VAL A 299 51.25 13.23 2.25
CA VAL A 299 52.52 13.64 2.86
C VAL A 299 52.54 15.16 2.85
#